data_AF-A0A957LS28-F1
#
_entry.id   AF-A0A957LS28-F1
#
_cell.length_a   1.000
_cell.length_b   1.000
_cell.length_c   1.000
_cell.angle_alpha   90.00
_cell.angle_beta   90.00
_cell.angle_gamma   90.00
#
_symmetry.space_group_name_H-M   'P 1'
#
loop_
_entity.id
_entity.type
_entity.pdbx_description
1 polymer ?
#
loop_
_entity_poly.entity_id
_entity_poly.type
_entity_poly.pdbx_seq_one_letter_code
_entity_poly.pdbx_strand_id
1 'polypeptide(L)'
;MPTPEVSTPRRAWQIDRELRLAAIPLDRRTHPSEWYTSETVFPTGDELIKLFWNATVPGSGAPEIPYVEMAQSLHNQGYDVTKAEALLPEGIELAAEGRMDDLRTLTAELLARLHGAPQIPDHPYWRYTYPGPTWRSVRASLRDADPDQDRRALEGLETKTLDGWLGQLAGGAFGTAIEGYHTDRIDEVYGVIDSYITTPETMNDDVVYELVLLDVFERHGRRLTARQLGLE
;
A
#
# COMPACT_ATOMS: atom_id res chain seq x y z
N MET A 1 45.87 13.33 -6.18
CA MET A 1 44.58 13.09 -6.86
C MET A 1 43.52 13.15 -5.79
N PRO A 2 42.47 13.99 -5.91
CA PRO A 2 41.37 13.96 -4.96
C PRO A 2 40.60 12.65 -5.18
N THR A 3 40.34 11.94 -4.08
CA THR A 3 39.40 10.81 -4.04
C THR A 3 38.04 11.30 -4.57
N PRO A 4 37.34 10.54 -5.43
CA PRO A 4 36.00 10.94 -5.86
C PRO A 4 35.12 11.03 -4.61
N GLU A 5 34.42 12.16 -4.44
CA GLU A 5 33.29 12.22 -3.52
C GLU A 5 32.30 11.16 -3.96
N VAL A 6 32.20 10.07 -3.19
CA VAL A 6 31.15 9.09 -3.38
C VAL A 6 29.86 9.80 -2.99
N SER A 7 29.11 10.31 -3.99
CA SER A 7 27.82 10.91 -3.71
C SER A 7 26.95 9.86 -3.06
N THR A 8 26.41 10.16 -1.87
CA THR A 8 25.44 9.27 -1.22
C THR A 8 24.31 8.99 -2.21
N PRO A 9 23.96 7.70 -2.45
CA PRO A 9 22.90 7.37 -3.37
C PRO A 9 21.59 8.02 -2.91
N ARG A 10 20.77 8.38 -3.88
CA ARG A 10 19.44 8.96 -3.63
C ARG A 10 18.60 7.98 -2.82
N ARG A 11 18.02 8.43 -1.71
CA ARG A 11 17.25 7.56 -0.81
C ARG A 11 15.90 7.19 -1.42
N ALA A 12 15.39 6.00 -1.12
CA ALA A 12 14.12 5.52 -1.66
C ALA A 12 12.95 6.48 -1.36
N TRP A 13 12.83 6.96 -0.11
CA TRP A 13 11.81 7.97 0.24
C TRP A 13 11.93 9.28 -0.54
N GLN A 14 13.13 9.67 -0.99
CA GLN A 14 13.30 10.90 -1.77
C GLN A 14 12.76 10.72 -3.19
N ILE A 15 12.95 9.53 -3.76
CA ILE A 15 12.41 9.16 -5.07
C ILE A 15 10.88 9.14 -4.98
N ASP A 16 10.32 8.39 -4.03
CA ASP A 16 8.87 8.28 -3.86
C ASP A 16 8.24 9.65 -3.55
N ARG A 17 8.82 10.44 -2.65
CA ARG A 17 8.32 11.80 -2.36
C ARG A 17 8.28 12.68 -3.61
N GLU A 18 9.29 12.64 -4.46
CA GLU A 18 9.28 13.42 -5.69
C GLU A 18 8.22 12.94 -6.68
N LEU A 19 8.06 11.61 -6.81
CA LEU A 19 7.00 11.03 -7.62
C LEU A 19 5.62 11.53 -7.16
N ARG A 20 5.32 11.44 -5.87
CA ARG A 20 4.02 11.85 -5.29
C ARG A 20 3.77 13.36 -5.40
N LEU A 21 4.80 14.19 -5.26
CA LEU A 21 4.69 15.65 -5.41
C LEU A 21 4.54 16.10 -6.87
N ALA A 22 5.08 15.33 -7.81
CA ALA A 22 4.99 15.60 -9.24
C ALA A 22 3.70 15.04 -9.88
N ALA A 23 3.10 14.01 -9.28
CA ALA A 23 1.92 13.34 -9.81
C ALA A 23 0.71 14.27 -9.91
N ILE A 24 0.21 14.49 -11.12
CA ILE A 24 -1.01 15.25 -11.38
C ILE A 24 -2.19 14.28 -11.41
N PRO A 25 -3.29 14.52 -10.67
CA PRO A 25 -4.48 13.69 -10.69
C PRO A 25 -5.00 13.42 -12.10
N LEU A 26 -5.28 12.15 -12.39
CA LEU A 26 -6.12 11.76 -13.51
C LEU A 26 -7.54 12.27 -13.24
N ASP A 27 -8.09 13.15 -14.10
CA ASP A 27 -9.42 13.73 -13.87
C ASP A 27 -10.53 12.67 -13.97
N ARG A 28 -11.01 12.26 -12.79
CA ARG A 28 -12.02 11.22 -12.57
C ARG A 28 -13.40 11.57 -13.10
N ARG A 29 -13.67 12.85 -13.40
CA ARG A 29 -14.92 13.27 -14.07
C ARG A 29 -14.96 12.80 -15.53
N THR A 30 -13.80 12.48 -16.10
CA THR A 30 -13.64 12.08 -17.50
C THR A 30 -13.03 10.68 -17.68
N HIS A 31 -12.42 10.12 -16.64
CA HIS A 31 -11.81 8.79 -16.65
C HIS A 31 -12.46 7.89 -15.58
N PRO A 32 -13.01 6.72 -15.95
CA PRO A 32 -13.61 5.77 -15.01
C PRO A 32 -12.55 4.97 -14.26
N SER A 33 -12.93 4.34 -13.17
CA SER A 33 -12.04 3.58 -12.25
C SER A 33 -11.73 2.25 -12.90
N GLU A 34 -10.54 1.73 -12.64
CA GLU A 34 -10.09 0.48 -13.23
C GLU A 34 -9.84 -0.56 -12.13
N TRP A 35 -10.89 -0.88 -11.39
CA TRP A 35 -10.86 -1.98 -10.44
C TRP A 35 -10.82 -3.33 -11.15
N TYR A 36 -10.09 -4.27 -10.57
CA TYR A 36 -9.99 -5.62 -11.08
C TYR A 36 -11.32 -6.36 -10.97
N THR A 37 -11.57 -7.23 -11.95
CA THR A 37 -12.71 -8.14 -11.96
C THR A 37 -12.23 -9.57 -11.80
N SER A 38 -13.15 -10.51 -11.66
CA SER A 38 -12.83 -11.95 -11.68
C SER A 38 -12.21 -12.42 -13.01
N GLU A 39 -12.30 -11.61 -14.07
CA GLU A 39 -11.70 -11.87 -15.38
C GLU A 39 -10.30 -11.27 -15.53
N THR A 40 -9.84 -10.45 -14.57
CA THR A 40 -8.51 -9.83 -14.63
C THR A 40 -7.42 -10.89 -14.60
N VAL A 41 -6.58 -10.88 -15.63
CA VAL A 41 -5.38 -11.71 -15.71
C VAL A 41 -4.18 -10.89 -15.24
N PHE A 42 -3.61 -11.25 -14.10
CA PHE A 42 -2.42 -10.58 -13.58
C PHE A 42 -1.18 -10.93 -14.42
N PRO A 43 -0.28 -9.95 -14.65
CA PRO A 43 0.91 -10.17 -15.46
C PRO A 43 1.87 -11.16 -14.78
N THR A 44 2.67 -11.82 -15.60
CA THR A 44 3.73 -12.74 -15.15
C THR A 44 5.01 -12.46 -15.93
N GLY A 45 6.15 -12.96 -15.43
CA GLY A 45 7.45 -12.80 -16.09
C GLY A 45 7.84 -11.32 -16.23
N ASP A 46 8.25 -10.93 -17.44
CA ASP A 46 8.71 -9.56 -17.74
C ASP A 46 7.63 -8.50 -17.54
N GLU A 47 6.36 -8.81 -17.80
CA GLU A 47 5.26 -7.86 -17.60
C GLU A 47 5.02 -7.60 -16.11
N LEU A 48 5.29 -8.58 -15.25
CA LEU A 48 5.24 -8.38 -13.79
C LEU A 48 6.40 -7.49 -13.31
N ILE A 49 7.60 -7.68 -13.88
CA ILE A 49 8.74 -6.81 -13.60
C ILE A 49 8.42 -5.37 -13.99
N LYS A 50 7.85 -5.15 -15.19
CA LYS A 50 7.42 -3.81 -15.64
C LYS A 50 6.39 -3.20 -14.71
N LEU A 51 5.36 -3.98 -14.32
CA LEU A 51 4.34 -3.52 -13.38
C LEU A 51 4.99 -2.98 -12.09
N PHE A 52 5.97 -3.69 -11.53
CA PHE A 52 6.62 -3.28 -10.28
C PHE A 52 7.60 -2.08 -10.42
N TRP A 53 7.97 -1.72 -11.65
CA TRP A 53 8.74 -0.52 -11.94
C TRP A 53 7.90 0.69 -12.35
N ASN A 54 6.65 0.47 -12.76
CA ASN A 54 5.77 1.51 -13.29
C ASN A 54 4.30 1.12 -13.08
N ALA A 55 3.86 1.12 -11.83
CA ALA A 55 2.49 0.83 -11.45
C ALA A 55 1.68 2.12 -11.29
N THR A 56 0.36 1.95 -11.30
CA THR A 56 -0.60 2.99 -10.94
C THR A 56 -1.64 2.40 -10.01
N VAL A 57 -2.03 3.16 -9.00
CA VAL A 57 -3.10 2.78 -8.07
C VAL A 57 -4.40 2.58 -8.86
N PRO A 58 -5.08 1.42 -8.80
CA PRO A 58 -6.26 1.12 -9.62
C PRO A 58 -7.42 2.10 -9.48
N GLY A 59 -7.64 2.61 -8.26
CA GLY A 59 -8.74 3.54 -7.96
C GLY A 59 -8.51 4.96 -8.49
N SER A 60 -7.29 5.50 -8.30
CA SER A 60 -6.98 6.92 -8.54
C SER A 60 -6.09 7.17 -9.77
N GLY A 61 -5.40 6.14 -10.27
CA GLY A 61 -4.37 6.25 -11.29
C GLY A 61 -3.05 6.85 -10.79
N ALA A 62 -2.89 7.09 -9.48
CA ALA A 62 -1.67 7.70 -8.95
C ALA A 62 -0.45 6.80 -9.24
N PRO A 63 0.66 7.35 -9.74
CA PRO A 63 1.83 6.55 -10.07
C PRO A 63 2.53 6.06 -8.81
N GLU A 64 3.06 4.85 -8.89
CA GLU A 64 3.84 4.23 -7.82
C GLU A 64 4.91 3.29 -8.38
N ILE A 65 5.96 3.04 -7.58
CA ILE A 65 7.06 2.16 -7.97
C ILE A 65 7.31 1.17 -6.84
N PRO A 66 6.64 -0.01 -6.85
CA PRO A 66 6.73 -1.02 -5.80
C PRO A 66 8.16 -1.40 -5.40
N TYR A 67 9.12 -1.39 -6.34
CA TYR A 67 10.52 -1.65 -6.02
C TYR A 67 11.19 -0.55 -5.17
N VAL A 68 10.82 0.72 -5.37
CA VAL A 68 11.26 1.84 -4.52
C VAL A 68 10.63 1.70 -3.13
N GLU A 69 9.34 1.40 -3.08
CA GLU A 69 8.57 1.23 -1.84
C GLU A 69 9.10 0.06 -1.00
N MET A 70 9.46 -1.05 -1.64
CA MET A 70 10.10 -2.19 -0.98
C MET A 70 11.43 -1.80 -0.34
N ALA A 71 12.28 -1.04 -1.03
CA ALA A 71 13.54 -0.55 -0.46
C ALA A 71 13.27 0.37 0.75
N GLN A 72 12.30 1.28 0.64
CA GLN A 72 11.93 2.16 1.74
C GLN A 72 11.34 1.39 2.93
N SER A 73 10.53 0.36 2.67
CA SER A 73 9.93 -0.49 3.70
C SER A 73 11.00 -1.23 4.50
N LEU A 74 11.99 -1.83 3.83
CA LEU A 74 13.13 -2.47 4.51
C LEU A 74 13.95 -1.43 5.30
N HIS A 75 14.15 -0.23 4.77
CA HIS A 75 14.83 0.82 5.52
C HIS A 75 14.07 1.19 6.81
N ASN A 76 12.75 1.35 6.74
CA ASN A 76 11.90 1.62 7.90
C ASN A 76 11.96 0.49 8.95
N GLN A 77 12.19 -0.75 8.50
CA GLN A 77 12.43 -1.91 9.35
C GLN A 77 13.86 -1.98 9.92
N GLY A 78 14.69 -0.97 9.66
CA GLY A 78 16.04 -0.88 10.22
C GLY A 78 17.11 -1.65 9.47
N TYR A 79 16.92 -1.90 8.17
CA TYR A 79 17.94 -2.47 7.30
C TYR A 79 18.71 -1.37 6.54
N ASP A 80 20.00 -1.62 6.28
CA ASP A 80 20.83 -0.80 5.41
C ASP A 80 20.61 -1.20 3.95
N VAL A 81 19.76 -0.42 3.28
CA VAL A 81 19.40 -0.61 1.88
C VAL A 81 20.23 0.26 0.92
N THR A 82 21.29 0.91 1.38
CA THR A 82 22.07 1.88 0.58
C THR A 82 22.57 1.29 -0.74
N LYS A 83 22.92 0.00 -0.75
CA LYS A 83 23.34 -0.73 -1.97
C LYS A 83 22.19 -0.97 -2.95
N ALA A 84 20.97 -1.16 -2.47
CA ALA A 84 19.78 -1.30 -3.29
C ALA A 84 19.34 0.07 -3.84
N GLU A 85 19.36 1.10 -2.99
CA GLU A 85 19.04 2.49 -3.38
C GLU A 85 19.91 3.00 -4.53
N ALA A 86 21.19 2.63 -4.57
CA ALA A 86 22.09 2.98 -5.65
C ALA A 86 21.66 2.47 -7.05
N LEU A 87 20.80 1.45 -7.11
CA LEU A 87 20.32 0.85 -8.37
C LEU A 87 18.97 1.44 -8.82
N LEU A 88 18.23 2.11 -7.93
CA LEU A 88 16.87 2.57 -8.22
C LEU A 88 16.80 3.57 -9.38
N PRO A 89 17.68 4.60 -9.50
CA PRO A 89 17.61 5.54 -10.61
C PRO A 89 17.77 4.85 -11.97
N GLU A 90 18.76 3.95 -12.11
CA GLU A 90 18.98 3.21 -13.35
C GLU A 90 17.82 2.26 -13.66
N GLY A 91 17.24 1.59 -12.65
CA GLY A 91 16.06 0.74 -12.84
C GLY A 91 14.85 1.51 -13.39
N ILE A 92 14.62 2.72 -12.89
CA ILE A 92 13.55 3.61 -13.36
C ILE A 92 13.80 4.02 -14.83
N GLU A 93 15.03 4.39 -15.18
CA GLU A 93 15.40 4.75 -16.55
C GLU A 93 15.23 3.57 -17.51
N LEU A 94 15.74 2.38 -17.15
CA LEU A 94 15.62 1.18 -17.98
C LEU A 94 14.15 0.78 -18.20
N ALA A 95 13.30 0.93 -17.18
CA ALA A 95 11.87 0.69 -17.30
C ALA A 95 11.20 1.69 -18.25
N ALA A 96 11.51 2.99 -18.12
CA ALA A 96 10.99 4.04 -19.00
C ALA A 96 11.44 3.85 -20.46
N GLU A 97 12.66 3.37 -20.68
CA GLU A 97 13.22 3.08 -22.01
C GLU A 97 12.77 1.71 -22.59
N GLY A 98 12.10 0.87 -21.79
CA GLY A 98 11.67 -0.46 -22.22
C GLY A 98 12.82 -1.46 -22.45
N ARG A 99 13.99 -1.23 -21.84
CA ARG A 99 15.20 -2.07 -22.00
C ARG A 99 15.14 -3.32 -21.13
N MET A 100 14.29 -4.27 -21.54
CA MET A 100 13.91 -5.39 -20.67
C MET A 100 15.03 -6.35 -20.25
N ASP A 101 15.99 -6.66 -21.12
CA ASP A 101 17.08 -7.58 -20.74
C ASP A 101 17.98 -6.98 -19.65
N ASP A 102 18.26 -5.68 -19.76
CA ASP A 102 19.02 -4.93 -18.74
C ASP A 102 18.18 -4.77 -17.47
N LEU A 103 16.90 -4.39 -17.61
CA LEU A 103 15.97 -4.23 -16.49
C LEU A 103 15.84 -5.53 -15.68
N ARG A 104 15.76 -6.68 -16.35
CA ARG A 104 15.68 -8.00 -15.70
C ARG A 104 16.92 -8.27 -14.87
N THR A 105 18.10 -7.99 -15.43
CA THR A 105 19.39 -8.19 -14.75
C THR A 105 19.52 -7.26 -13.54
N LEU A 106 19.19 -5.98 -13.71
CA LEU A 106 19.19 -4.99 -12.62
C LEU A 106 18.19 -5.36 -11.52
N THR A 107 16.98 -5.79 -11.89
CA THR A 107 15.94 -6.18 -10.92
C THR A 107 16.38 -7.38 -10.08
N ALA A 108 17.03 -8.38 -10.69
CA ALA A 108 17.58 -9.51 -9.97
C ALA A 108 18.66 -9.07 -8.95
N GLU A 109 19.54 -8.15 -9.35
CA GLU A 109 20.56 -7.60 -8.46
C GLU A 109 19.93 -6.77 -7.33
N LEU A 110 18.96 -5.91 -7.64
CA LEU A 110 18.21 -5.12 -6.64
C LEU A 110 17.60 -6.03 -5.57
N LEU A 111 16.90 -7.08 -6.00
CA LEU A 111 16.29 -8.06 -5.10
C LEU A 111 17.35 -8.77 -4.26
N ALA A 112 18.48 -9.17 -4.84
CA ALA A 112 19.57 -9.79 -4.09
C ALA A 112 20.14 -8.83 -3.02
N ARG A 113 20.30 -7.54 -3.34
CA ARG A 113 20.77 -6.52 -2.37
C ARG A 113 19.78 -6.28 -1.24
N LEU A 114 18.49 -6.30 -1.53
CA LEU A 114 17.44 -6.14 -0.51
C LEU A 114 17.36 -7.37 0.41
N HIS A 115 17.38 -8.59 -0.14
CA HIS A 115 17.37 -9.81 0.65
C HIS A 115 18.63 -9.98 1.50
N GLY A 116 19.77 -9.47 1.02
CA GLY A 116 21.05 -9.48 1.74
C GLY A 116 21.35 -8.23 2.57
N ALA A 117 20.39 -7.31 2.73
CA ALA A 117 20.62 -6.06 3.44
C ALA A 117 20.93 -6.32 4.93
N PRO A 118 22.04 -5.76 5.48
CA PRO A 118 22.36 -5.95 6.89
C PRO A 118 21.46 -5.09 7.77
N GLN A 119 21.23 -5.52 9.01
CA GLN A 119 20.55 -4.71 10.01
C GLN A 119 21.43 -3.52 10.43
N ILE A 120 20.80 -2.37 10.66
CA ILE A 120 21.40 -1.21 11.30
C ILE A 120 21.31 -1.43 12.82
N PRO A 121 22.42 -1.67 13.55
CA PRO A 121 22.38 -2.16 14.94
C PRO A 121 21.57 -1.28 15.91
N ASP A 122 21.69 0.04 15.78
CA ASP A 122 21.07 0.99 16.70
C ASP A 122 19.72 1.56 16.21
N HIS A 123 19.12 0.95 15.18
CA HIS A 123 17.88 1.46 14.59
C HIS A 123 16.70 1.35 15.57
N PRO A 124 15.85 2.40 15.72
CA PRO A 124 14.72 2.39 16.65
C PRO A 124 13.72 1.25 16.43
N TYR A 125 13.62 0.73 15.19
CA TYR A 125 12.75 -0.40 14.86
C TYR A 125 13.01 -1.62 15.77
N TRP A 126 14.27 -1.87 16.15
CA TRP A 126 14.64 -3.01 16.99
C TRP A 126 14.21 -2.87 18.46
N ARG A 127 13.71 -1.70 18.86
CA ARG A 127 13.16 -1.46 20.20
C ARG A 127 11.70 -1.91 20.33
N TYR A 128 11.02 -2.17 19.21
CA TYR A 128 9.64 -2.65 19.23
C TYR A 128 9.59 -4.15 19.52
N THR A 129 8.68 -4.55 20.40
CA THR A 129 8.44 -5.97 20.70
C THR A 129 7.54 -6.56 19.62
N TYR A 130 8.08 -7.44 18.79
CA TYR A 130 7.27 -8.30 17.92
C TYR A 130 6.67 -9.44 18.76
N PRO A 131 5.34 -9.53 18.92
CA PRO A 131 4.72 -10.54 19.76
C PRO A 131 4.75 -11.95 19.12
N GLY A 132 5.35 -12.14 17.94
CA GLY A 132 5.43 -13.42 17.24
C GLY A 132 4.32 -13.64 16.20
N PRO A 133 4.43 -14.70 15.37
CA PRO A 133 3.60 -14.88 14.17
C PRO A 133 2.22 -15.50 14.45
N THR A 134 1.86 -15.75 15.71
CA THR A 134 0.64 -16.49 16.05
C THR A 134 -0.38 -15.59 16.72
N TRP A 135 -1.67 -15.83 16.46
CA TRP A 135 -2.74 -15.14 17.18
C TRP A 135 -2.59 -15.31 18.71
N ARG A 136 -2.18 -16.49 19.18
CA ARG A 136 -1.97 -16.75 20.61
C ARG A 136 -0.91 -15.82 21.22
N SER A 137 0.17 -15.58 20.50
CA SER A 137 1.28 -14.76 20.99
C SER A 137 0.95 -13.27 20.94
N VAL A 138 0.25 -12.82 19.88
CA VAL A 138 -0.38 -11.50 19.83
C VAL A 138 -1.33 -11.30 21.00
N ARG A 139 -2.28 -12.22 21.23
CA ARG A 139 -3.24 -12.13 22.35
C ARG A 139 -2.55 -12.06 23.71
N ALA A 140 -1.48 -12.81 23.92
CA ALA A 140 -0.72 -12.80 25.17
C ALA A 140 0.04 -11.48 25.42
N SER A 141 0.34 -10.71 24.36
CA SER A 141 0.95 -9.38 24.49
C SER A 141 -0.05 -8.26 24.79
N LEU A 142 -1.34 -8.52 24.59
CA LEU A 142 -2.41 -7.56 24.88
C LEU A 142 -2.84 -7.68 26.35
N ARG A 143 -3.29 -6.58 26.94
CA ARG A 143 -3.92 -6.61 28.26
C ARG A 143 -5.20 -7.42 28.22
N ASP A 144 -5.51 -8.10 29.32
CA ASP A 144 -6.82 -8.72 29.47
C ASP A 144 -7.92 -7.65 29.40
N ALA A 145 -9.06 -8.06 28.86
CA ALA A 145 -10.21 -7.17 28.79
C ALA A 145 -10.70 -6.92 30.22
N ASP A 146 -11.19 -5.71 30.47
CA ASP A 146 -11.85 -5.39 31.72
C ASP A 146 -13.07 -6.32 31.91
N PRO A 147 -13.09 -7.16 32.97
CA PRO A 147 -14.19 -8.08 33.21
C PRO A 147 -15.51 -7.37 33.53
N ASP A 148 -15.45 -6.12 34.00
CA ASP A 148 -16.61 -5.34 34.41
C ASP A 148 -17.22 -4.54 33.23
N GLN A 149 -16.53 -4.48 32.09
CA GLN A 149 -17.03 -3.83 30.89
C GLN A 149 -18.11 -4.69 30.20
N ASP A 150 -19.40 -4.32 30.37
CA ASP A 150 -20.47 -4.91 29.58
C ASP A 150 -20.38 -4.44 28.11
N ARG A 151 -19.89 -5.34 27.26
CA ARG A 151 -19.72 -5.11 25.82
C ARG A 151 -21.04 -4.89 25.08
N ARG A 152 -22.18 -5.20 25.71
CA ARG A 152 -23.52 -4.97 25.17
C ARG A 152 -24.14 -3.67 25.67
N ALA A 153 -23.53 -3.01 26.65
CA ALA A 153 -24.03 -1.76 27.22
C ALA A 153 -23.69 -0.52 26.38
N LEU A 154 -23.16 -0.71 25.16
CA LEU A 154 -22.98 0.39 24.22
C LEU A 154 -24.35 0.92 23.77
N GLU A 155 -24.72 2.07 24.30
CA GLU A 155 -25.91 2.80 23.86
C GLU A 155 -25.84 3.08 22.36
N GLY A 156 -26.93 2.74 21.66
CA GLY A 156 -27.06 2.94 20.22
C GLY A 156 -26.10 2.10 19.36
N LEU A 157 -25.69 0.91 19.82
CA LEU A 157 -24.72 0.07 19.10
C LEU A 157 -25.11 -0.17 17.63
N GLU A 158 -26.38 -0.47 17.34
CA GLU A 158 -26.86 -0.69 15.97
C GLU A 158 -26.69 0.57 15.11
N THR A 159 -27.12 1.73 15.63
CA THR A 159 -26.96 3.02 14.97
C THR A 159 -25.48 3.34 14.72
N LYS A 160 -24.62 3.18 15.72
CA LYS A 160 -23.18 3.42 15.59
C LYS A 160 -22.52 2.47 14.58
N THR A 161 -22.98 1.23 14.51
CA THR A 161 -22.50 0.25 13.53
C THR A 161 -22.91 0.69 12.13
N LEU A 162 -24.18 1.04 11.92
CA LEU A 162 -24.68 1.55 10.65
C LEU A 162 -23.95 2.83 10.22
N ASP A 163 -23.79 3.80 11.13
CA ASP A 163 -23.08 5.05 10.87
C ASP A 163 -21.61 4.81 10.53
N GLY A 164 -20.97 3.83 11.16
CA GLY A 164 -19.60 3.40 10.82
C GLY A 164 -19.52 2.89 9.39
N TRP A 165 -20.43 1.99 8.99
CA TRP A 165 -20.51 1.48 7.61
C TRP A 165 -20.78 2.61 6.60
N LEU A 166 -21.74 3.48 6.88
CA LEU A 166 -22.06 4.62 6.01
C LEU A 166 -20.87 5.59 5.91
N GLY A 167 -20.17 5.84 7.01
CA GLY A 167 -18.99 6.69 7.05
C GLY A 167 -17.84 6.13 6.23
N GLN A 168 -17.59 4.82 6.31
CA GLN A 168 -16.57 4.15 5.49
C GLN A 168 -16.93 4.15 4.01
N LEU A 169 -18.18 3.83 3.65
CA LEU A 169 -18.65 3.88 2.26
C LEU A 169 -18.54 5.29 1.68
N ALA A 170 -18.94 6.30 2.45
CA ALA A 170 -18.80 7.71 2.07
C ALA A 170 -17.32 8.10 1.93
N GLY A 171 -16.46 7.73 2.89
CA GLY A 171 -15.04 8.02 2.89
C GLY A 171 -14.30 7.38 1.72
N GLY A 172 -14.53 6.08 1.47
CA GLY A 172 -13.94 5.34 0.36
C GLY A 172 -14.38 5.89 -1.00
N ALA A 173 -15.68 6.15 -1.18
CA ALA A 173 -16.20 6.74 -2.41
C ALA A 173 -15.66 8.16 -2.69
N PHE A 174 -15.38 8.93 -1.63
CA PHE A 174 -14.78 10.26 -1.74
C PHE A 174 -13.27 10.18 -2.03
N GLY A 175 -12.55 9.37 -1.25
CA GLY A 175 -11.09 9.33 -1.22
C GLY A 175 -10.45 8.65 -2.43
N THR A 176 -11.12 7.65 -3.02
CA THR A 176 -10.59 6.86 -4.15
C THR A 176 -10.09 7.75 -5.30
N ALA A 177 -10.79 8.85 -5.60
CA ALA A 177 -10.45 9.74 -6.70
C ALA A 177 -9.15 10.55 -6.49
N ILE A 178 -8.72 10.72 -5.25
CA ILE A 178 -7.63 11.61 -4.84
C ILE A 178 -6.48 10.87 -4.15
N GLU A 179 -6.63 9.57 -3.93
CA GLU A 179 -5.63 8.70 -3.30
C GLU A 179 -4.28 8.80 -4.03
N GLY A 180 -3.20 8.95 -3.26
CA GLY A 180 -1.83 8.96 -3.79
C GLY A 180 -1.37 10.29 -4.39
N TYR A 181 -2.21 11.34 -4.41
CA TYR A 181 -1.85 12.67 -4.90
C TYR A 181 -1.62 13.69 -3.79
N HIS A 182 -0.71 14.64 -4.04
CA HIS A 182 -0.47 15.75 -3.12
C HIS A 182 -1.59 16.81 -3.20
N THR A 183 -1.88 17.49 -2.09
CA THR A 183 -2.94 18.50 -1.99
C THR A 183 -2.84 19.60 -3.05
N ASP A 184 -1.65 20.12 -3.32
CA ASP A 184 -1.45 21.15 -4.35
C ASP A 184 -1.86 20.65 -5.74
N ARG A 185 -1.64 19.37 -6.05
CA ARG A 185 -1.98 18.76 -7.34
C ARG A 185 -3.47 18.46 -7.45
N ILE A 186 -4.10 18.11 -6.34
CA ILE A 186 -5.57 17.99 -6.24
C ILE A 186 -6.22 19.35 -6.51
N ASP A 187 -5.72 20.42 -5.90
CA ASP A 187 -6.25 21.78 -6.10
C ASP A 187 -6.12 22.24 -7.57
N GLU A 188 -5.01 21.93 -8.24
CA GLU A 188 -4.81 22.24 -9.67
C GLU A 188 -5.88 21.62 -10.59
N VAL A 189 -6.40 20.42 -10.28
CA VAL A 189 -7.33 19.67 -11.13
C VAL A 189 -8.80 19.85 -10.70
N TYR A 190 -9.05 19.81 -9.39
CA TYR A 190 -10.39 19.79 -8.82
C TYR A 190 -10.76 21.08 -8.09
N GLY A 191 -9.77 21.90 -7.70
CA GLY A 191 -9.97 23.06 -6.83
C GLY A 191 -10.50 22.65 -5.46
N VAL A 192 -11.44 23.44 -4.93
CA VAL A 192 -12.12 23.14 -3.67
C VAL A 192 -13.10 21.98 -3.86
N ILE A 193 -12.85 20.88 -3.16
CA ILE A 193 -13.72 19.71 -3.14
C ILE A 193 -14.67 19.82 -1.93
N ASP A 194 -15.93 20.16 -2.18
CA ASP A 194 -17.01 20.24 -1.18
C ASP A 194 -18.11 19.19 -1.41
N SER A 195 -17.91 18.32 -2.41
CA SER A 195 -18.83 17.27 -2.84
C SER A 195 -18.04 16.12 -3.50
N TYR A 196 -18.70 14.99 -3.77
CA TYR A 196 -18.07 13.88 -4.47
C TYR A 196 -17.66 14.28 -5.90
N ILE A 197 -16.40 14.00 -6.27
CA ILE A 197 -15.85 14.30 -7.60
C ILE A 197 -16.61 13.54 -8.70
N THR A 198 -17.03 12.32 -8.41
CA THR A 198 -17.82 11.46 -9.28
C THR A 198 -19.09 11.00 -8.58
N THR A 199 -20.01 10.36 -9.30
CA THR A 199 -21.06 9.59 -8.65
C THR A 199 -20.42 8.60 -7.67
N PRO A 200 -20.88 8.51 -6.41
CA PRO A 200 -20.29 7.62 -5.42
C PRO A 200 -20.25 6.17 -5.93
N GLU A 201 -19.07 5.57 -5.89
CA GLU A 201 -18.83 4.17 -6.20
C GLU A 201 -18.41 3.44 -4.91
N THR A 202 -18.95 2.24 -4.70
CA THR A 202 -18.67 1.43 -3.50
C THR A 202 -17.76 0.24 -3.77
N MET A 203 -17.31 0.06 -5.02
CA MET A 203 -16.34 -0.96 -5.36
C MET A 203 -14.94 -0.43 -5.07
N ASN A 204 -14.34 -0.91 -3.98
CA ASN A 204 -12.94 -0.73 -3.61
C ASN A 204 -12.55 -1.87 -2.64
N ASP A 205 -11.26 -2.03 -2.40
CA ASP A 205 -10.73 -3.06 -1.50
C ASP A 205 -11.14 -2.86 -0.03
N ASP A 206 -11.24 -1.61 0.44
CA ASP A 206 -11.73 -1.28 1.80
C ASP A 206 -13.15 -1.82 2.07
N VAL A 207 -14.01 -1.91 1.06
CA VAL A 207 -15.39 -2.40 1.19
C VAL A 207 -15.50 -3.88 0.84
N VAL A 208 -14.88 -4.29 -0.27
CA VAL A 208 -15.03 -5.66 -0.79
C VAL A 208 -14.48 -6.70 0.18
N TYR A 209 -13.32 -6.46 0.80
CA TYR A 209 -12.75 -7.42 1.75
C TYR A 209 -13.57 -7.55 3.03
N GLU A 210 -14.25 -6.48 3.47
CA GLU A 210 -15.16 -6.57 4.61
C GLU A 210 -16.44 -7.33 4.26
N LEU A 211 -16.97 -7.16 3.06
CA LEU A 211 -18.12 -7.95 2.58
C LEU A 211 -17.78 -9.43 2.49
N VAL A 212 -16.58 -9.79 2.02
CA VAL A 212 -16.08 -11.17 2.03
C VAL A 212 -16.05 -11.74 3.46
N LEU A 213 -15.56 -10.96 4.43
CA LEU A 213 -15.59 -11.38 5.84
C LEU A 213 -17.02 -11.61 6.34
N LEU A 214 -17.96 -10.72 6.02
CA LEU A 214 -19.34 -10.84 6.46
C LEU A 214 -20.05 -12.06 5.84
N ASP A 215 -19.82 -12.33 4.56
CA ASP A 215 -20.40 -13.50 3.87
C ASP A 215 -19.88 -14.81 4.50
N VAL A 216 -18.57 -14.90 4.73
CA VAL A 216 -17.95 -16.05 5.39
C VAL A 216 -18.47 -16.20 6.83
N PHE A 217 -18.66 -15.07 7.53
CA PHE A 217 -19.23 -15.05 8.87
C PHE A 217 -20.69 -15.52 8.87
N GLU A 218 -21.50 -15.17 7.87
CA GLU A 218 -22.89 -15.62 7.77
C GLU A 218 -22.96 -17.16 7.69
N ARG A 219 -22.06 -17.79 6.91
CA ARG A 219 -22.01 -19.25 6.74
C ARG A 219 -21.40 -20.00 7.92
N HIS A 220 -20.42 -19.42 8.60
CA HIS A 220 -19.61 -20.13 9.60
C HIS A 220 -19.75 -19.60 11.04
N GLY A 221 -20.34 -18.42 11.21
CA GLY A 221 -20.44 -17.69 12.47
C GLY A 221 -19.09 -17.56 13.17
N ARG A 222 -19.11 -17.62 14.50
CA ARG A 222 -17.91 -17.52 15.35
C ARG A 222 -16.89 -18.65 15.18
N ARG A 223 -17.19 -19.67 14.36
CA ARG A 223 -16.27 -20.78 14.05
C ARG A 223 -15.48 -20.54 12.76
N LEU A 224 -15.62 -19.37 12.12
CA LEU A 224 -14.83 -19.03 10.94
C LEU A 224 -13.33 -19.19 11.20
N THR A 225 -12.60 -19.53 10.15
CA THR A 225 -11.15 -19.72 10.15
C THR A 225 -10.53 -18.91 9.02
N ALA A 226 -9.25 -18.55 9.14
CA ALA A 226 -8.51 -17.90 8.06
C ALA A 226 -8.54 -18.71 6.74
N ARG A 227 -8.63 -20.05 6.84
CA ARG A 227 -8.77 -20.92 5.67
C ARG A 227 -10.12 -20.73 4.98
N GLN A 228 -11.21 -20.59 5.71
CA GLN A 228 -12.53 -20.36 5.11
C GLN A 228 -12.59 -18.98 4.47
N LEU A 229 -11.99 -17.97 5.12
CA LEU A 229 -11.89 -16.64 4.55
C LEU A 229 -11.09 -16.63 3.24
N GLY A 230 -9.94 -17.32 3.18
CA GLY A 230 -9.12 -17.39 1.97
C GLY A 230 -9.61 -18.36 0.89
N LEU A 231 -10.73 -19.06 1.10
CA LEU A 231 -11.38 -19.91 0.10
C LEU A 231 -12.63 -19.27 -0.49
N GLU A 232 -13.02 -18.12 0.04
CA GLU A 232 -14.02 -17.25 -0.58
C GLU A 232 -13.38 -16.48 -1.74
#